data_AF-A0A241WCA6-F1
#
_entry.id   AF-A0A241WCA6-F1
#
_cell.length_a   1.000
_cell.length_b   1.000
_cell.length_c   1.000
_cell.angle_alpha   90.00
_cell.angle_beta   90.00
_cell.angle_gamma   90.00
#
_symmetry.space_group_name_H-M   'P 1'
#
loop_
_entity.id
_entity.type
_entity.pdbx_description
1 polymer ?
#
loop_
_entity_poly.entity_id
_entity_poly.type
_entity_poly.pdbx_seq_one_letter_code
_entity_poly.pdbx_strand_id
1 'polypeptide(L)'
;MIEDERIIWIAKAQGSKSGLKYDPDSGSIAYLPASACGLAYLSNISADDFSRIVEREGFEKADQLGPNSPKNLDQLSQMVEASRERGYGLISDTYELGMTAMAKTIINPHTQKPFGTVSIAGPSFRLNEKRVEELSPALIATAEKLGEIVHLAHL
;
A
#
# COMPACT_ATOMS: atom_id res chain seq x y z
N MET A 1 4.56 -3.67 7.97
CA MET A 1 6.02 -3.85 8.09
C MET A 1 6.55 -4.25 6.74
N ILE A 2 7.74 -3.80 6.37
CA ILE A 2 8.48 -4.36 5.24
C ILE A 2 9.55 -5.26 5.84
N GLU A 3 9.52 -6.55 5.50
CA GLU A 3 10.50 -7.55 5.94
C GLU A 3 10.78 -8.46 4.74
N ASP A 4 12.06 -8.65 4.39
CA ASP A 4 12.48 -9.37 3.18
C ASP A 4 11.71 -8.96 1.91
N GLU A 5 11.43 -7.66 1.77
CA GLU A 5 10.67 -7.06 0.66
C GLU A 5 9.26 -7.62 0.51
N ARG A 6 8.69 -8.06 1.62
CA ARG A 6 7.29 -8.44 1.75
C ARG A 6 6.60 -7.43 2.64
N ILE A 7 5.34 -7.16 2.34
CA ILE A 7 4.51 -6.34 3.23
C ILE A 7 3.69 -7.26 4.12
N ILE A 8 3.98 -7.19 5.41
CA ILE A 8 3.24 -7.89 6.46
C ILE A 8 2.34 -6.87 7.17
N TRP A 9 1.04 -7.14 7.25
CA TRP A 9 0.10 -6.32 8.01
C TRP A 9 0.23 -6.64 9.51
N ILE A 10 0.92 -5.75 10.25
CA ILE A 10 1.32 -5.99 11.65
C ILE A 10 0.56 -5.15 12.68
N ALA A 11 -0.16 -4.11 12.27
CA ALA A 11 -0.86 -3.21 13.19
C ALA A 11 -2.06 -2.57 12.51
N LYS A 12 -3.14 -2.37 13.27
CA LYS A 12 -4.41 -1.80 12.80
C LYS A 12 -4.96 -0.85 13.87
N ALA A 13 -5.45 0.30 13.44
CA ALA A 13 -6.28 1.17 14.26
C ALA A 13 -7.69 1.22 13.64
N GLN A 14 -8.72 0.98 14.44
CA GLN A 14 -10.10 0.84 13.97
C GLN A 14 -10.99 1.99 14.50
N GLY A 15 -11.57 2.77 13.58
CA GLY A 15 -12.43 3.91 13.92
C GLY A 15 -13.94 3.66 13.91
N SER A 16 -14.42 2.51 13.41
CA SER A 16 -15.86 2.23 13.34
C SER A 16 -16.42 1.72 14.68
N LYS A 17 -17.40 2.44 15.22
CA LYS A 17 -18.19 2.03 16.39
C LYS A 17 -19.44 1.18 16.03
N SER A 18 -19.84 1.13 14.74
CA SER A 18 -20.92 0.26 14.20
C SER A 18 -20.92 0.21 12.65
N GLY A 19 -21.55 -0.81 12.05
CA GLY A 19 -21.72 -0.99 10.59
C GLY A 19 -20.86 -2.10 9.94
N LEU A 20 -20.95 -2.28 8.61
CA LEU A 20 -20.17 -3.26 7.81
C LEU A 20 -18.66 -3.04 8.00
N LYS A 21 -17.94 -4.07 8.43
CA LYS A 21 -16.54 -4.01 8.87
C LYS A 21 -15.61 -4.63 7.82
N TYR A 22 -14.51 -3.96 7.52
CA TYR A 22 -13.38 -4.58 6.83
C TYR A 22 -12.41 -5.13 7.89
N ASP A 23 -12.19 -6.43 7.87
CA ASP A 23 -11.32 -7.12 8.81
C ASP A 23 -10.35 -8.06 8.09
N PRO A 24 -9.20 -7.55 7.61
CA PRO A 24 -8.18 -8.41 7.04
C PRO A 24 -7.45 -9.16 8.16
N ASP A 25 -7.13 -10.44 7.91
CA ASP A 25 -6.33 -11.25 8.82
C ASP A 25 -4.95 -10.59 9.05
N SER A 26 -4.65 -10.29 10.32
CA SER A 26 -3.33 -9.80 10.73
C SER A 26 -2.30 -10.92 10.54
N GLY A 27 -1.14 -10.60 9.96
CA GLY A 27 -0.11 -11.60 9.62
C GLY A 27 -0.13 -12.13 8.17
N SER A 28 -1.14 -11.76 7.37
CA SER A 28 -1.14 -12.07 5.93
C SER A 28 -0.09 -11.25 5.17
N ILE A 29 0.61 -11.91 4.23
CA ILE A 29 1.54 -11.26 3.30
C ILE A 29 0.73 -10.66 2.16
N ALA A 30 0.80 -9.34 1.99
CA ALA A 30 0.10 -8.67 0.90
C ALA A 30 0.76 -8.97 -0.44
N TYR A 31 -0.04 -9.31 -1.45
CA TYR A 31 0.43 -9.36 -2.83
C TYR A 31 0.76 -7.94 -3.31
N LEU A 32 2.04 -7.67 -3.57
CA LEU A 32 2.53 -6.31 -3.80
C LEU A 32 1.90 -5.64 -5.04
N PRO A 33 1.78 -6.32 -6.20
CA PRO A 33 1.21 -5.69 -7.40
C PRO A 33 -0.22 -5.17 -7.23
N ALA A 34 -1.03 -5.80 -6.36
CA ALA A 34 -2.45 -5.48 -6.23
C ALA A 34 -2.83 -4.71 -4.96
N SER A 35 -1.88 -4.44 -4.06
CA SER A 35 -2.16 -3.80 -2.77
C SER A 35 -1.71 -2.33 -2.75
N ALA A 36 -2.45 -1.46 -2.05
CA ALA A 36 -2.04 -0.06 -1.91
C ALA A 36 -0.66 0.08 -1.25
N CYS A 37 -0.39 -0.71 -0.22
CA CYS A 37 0.91 -0.73 0.45
C CYS A 37 2.01 -1.17 -0.52
N GLY A 38 1.73 -2.19 -1.36
CA GLY A 38 2.66 -2.66 -2.37
C GLY A 38 2.96 -1.59 -3.40
N LEU A 39 1.95 -0.93 -3.97
CA LEU A 39 2.15 0.18 -4.90
C LEU A 39 2.94 1.34 -4.28
N ALA A 40 2.66 1.68 -3.02
CA ALA A 40 3.42 2.71 -2.30
C ALA A 40 4.89 2.31 -2.12
N TYR A 41 5.16 1.05 -1.78
CA TYR A 41 6.53 0.55 -1.62
C TYR A 41 7.27 0.50 -2.97
N LEU A 42 6.65 -0.11 -3.99
CA LEU A 42 7.21 -0.25 -5.34
C LEU A 42 7.49 1.11 -5.99
N SER A 43 6.73 2.16 -5.66
CA SER A 43 7.00 3.52 -6.17
C SER A 43 8.19 4.22 -5.52
N ASN A 44 8.77 3.67 -4.45
CA ASN A 44 9.85 4.25 -3.63
C ASN A 44 11.12 3.38 -3.59
N ILE A 45 11.25 2.39 -4.48
CA ILE A 45 12.45 1.54 -4.61
C ILE A 45 13.16 1.78 -5.95
N SER A 46 14.36 1.22 -6.09
CA SER A 46 15.13 1.29 -7.33
C SER A 46 14.46 0.50 -8.47
N ALA A 47 14.81 0.82 -9.72
CA ALA A 47 14.34 0.06 -10.87
C ALA A 47 14.79 -1.42 -10.82
N ASP A 48 16.02 -1.66 -10.35
CA ASP A 48 16.56 -3.01 -10.21
C ASP A 48 15.79 -3.83 -9.17
N ASP A 49 15.48 -3.24 -8.01
CA ASP A 49 14.64 -3.88 -6.99
C ASP A 49 13.22 -4.12 -7.48
N PHE A 50 12.65 -3.14 -8.21
CA PHE A 50 11.34 -3.29 -8.82
C PHE A 50 11.31 -4.48 -9.78
N SER A 51 12.23 -4.56 -10.74
CA SER A 51 12.31 -5.67 -11.69
C SER A 51 12.43 -7.02 -10.99
N ARG A 52 13.30 -7.13 -9.99
CA ARG A 52 13.51 -8.36 -9.23
C ARG A 52 12.28 -8.77 -8.41
N ILE A 53 11.57 -7.82 -7.81
CA ILE A 53 10.35 -8.10 -7.06
C ILE A 53 9.22 -8.52 -8.01
N VAL A 54 9.07 -7.86 -9.16
CA VAL A 54 8.04 -8.23 -10.14
C VAL A 54 8.27 -9.63 -10.69
N GLU A 55 9.52 -9.99 -11.00
CA GLU A 55 9.88 -11.35 -11.42
C GLU A 55 9.53 -12.40 -10.35
N ARG A 56 9.77 -12.08 -9.07
CA ARG A 56 9.43 -12.96 -7.94
C ARG A 56 7.93 -13.13 -7.73
N GLU A 57 7.17 -12.04 -7.80
CA GLU A 57 5.74 -12.04 -7.48
C GLU A 57 4.89 -12.65 -8.60
N GLY A 58 5.31 -12.49 -9.86
CA GLY A 58 4.55 -12.92 -11.03
C GLY A 58 3.24 -12.13 -11.19
N PHE A 59 2.31 -12.69 -11.97
CA PHE A 59 0.98 -12.09 -12.21
C PHE A 59 -0.17 -13.10 -12.07
N GLU A 60 0.12 -14.36 -11.80
CA GLU A 60 -0.84 -15.47 -11.76
C GLU A 60 -1.89 -15.29 -10.67
N LYS A 61 -1.52 -14.63 -9.56
CA LYS A 61 -2.44 -14.33 -8.45
C LYS A 61 -3.50 -13.31 -8.83
N ALA A 62 -3.26 -12.48 -9.83
CA ALA A 62 -4.18 -11.42 -10.22
C ALA A 62 -5.55 -11.96 -10.64
N ASP A 63 -5.63 -13.20 -11.12
CA ASP A 63 -6.88 -13.85 -11.55
C ASP A 63 -7.81 -14.24 -10.40
N GLN A 64 -7.30 -14.24 -9.16
CA GLN A 64 -8.03 -14.60 -7.95
C GLN A 64 -8.41 -13.38 -7.10
N LEU A 65 -8.07 -12.18 -7.58
CA LEU A 65 -8.25 -10.91 -6.88
C LEU A 65 -9.33 -10.06 -7.55
N GLY A 66 -9.46 -8.81 -7.11
CA GLY A 66 -10.39 -7.84 -7.67
C GLY A 66 -10.17 -7.60 -9.18
N PRO A 67 -11.23 -7.16 -9.89
CA PRO A 67 -11.22 -7.03 -11.35
C PRO A 67 -10.15 -6.07 -11.90
N ASN A 68 -9.66 -5.12 -11.09
CA ASN A 68 -8.65 -4.15 -11.48
C ASN A 68 -7.22 -4.57 -11.11
N SER A 69 -6.99 -5.83 -10.69
CA SER A 69 -5.63 -6.35 -10.44
C SER A 69 -4.78 -6.32 -11.71
N PRO A 70 -3.52 -5.83 -11.65
CA PRO A 70 -2.65 -5.79 -12.82
C PRO A 70 -2.29 -7.21 -13.28
N LYS A 71 -2.41 -7.45 -14.58
CA LYS A 71 -2.19 -8.74 -15.24
C LYS A 71 -0.84 -8.87 -15.92
N ASN A 72 -0.09 -7.76 -16.00
CA ASN A 72 1.20 -7.70 -16.67
C ASN A 72 2.03 -6.52 -16.15
N LEU A 73 3.30 -6.51 -16.56
CA LEU A 73 4.28 -5.49 -16.18
C LEU A 73 3.85 -4.08 -16.58
N ASP A 74 3.27 -3.89 -17.76
CA ASP A 74 2.88 -2.57 -18.24
C ASP A 74 1.79 -1.94 -17.35
N GLN A 75 0.76 -2.73 -17.00
CA GLN A 75 -0.30 -2.28 -16.11
C GLN A 75 0.24 -1.95 -14.71
N LEU A 76 1.09 -2.81 -14.15
CA LEU A 76 1.70 -2.54 -12.85
C LEU A 76 2.58 -1.28 -12.90
N SER A 77 3.36 -1.11 -13.95
CA SER A 77 4.25 0.05 -14.11
C SER A 77 3.46 1.35 -14.17
N GLN A 78 2.32 1.37 -14.88
CA GLN A 78 1.42 2.53 -14.90
C GLN A 78 0.86 2.85 -13.50
N MET A 79 0.44 1.82 -12.75
CA MET A 79 -0.07 2.00 -11.39
C MET A 79 1.02 2.51 -10.43
N VAL A 80 2.26 2.04 -10.58
CA VAL A 80 3.41 2.47 -9.78
C VAL A 80 3.80 3.90 -10.12
N GLU A 81 3.83 4.28 -11.40
CA GLU A 81 4.12 5.66 -11.80
C GLU A 81 3.06 6.63 -11.28
N ALA A 82 1.78 6.29 -11.45
CA ALA A 82 0.69 7.10 -10.90
C ALA A 82 0.78 7.23 -9.36
N SER A 83 1.28 6.19 -8.68
CA SER A 83 1.53 6.24 -7.23
C SER A 83 2.72 7.12 -6.86
N ARG A 84 3.76 7.15 -7.70
CA ARG A 84 4.92 8.04 -7.54
C ARG A 84 4.53 9.50 -7.73
N GLU A 85 3.82 9.83 -8.81
CA GLU A 85 3.37 11.20 -9.12
C GLU A 85 2.48 11.79 -8.02
N ARG A 86 1.53 10.99 -7.52
CA ARG A 86 0.61 11.40 -6.45
C ARG A 86 1.25 11.37 -5.06
N GLY A 87 2.36 10.65 -4.92
CA GLY A 87 3.08 10.46 -3.67
C GLY A 87 2.48 9.43 -2.71
N TYR A 88 1.47 8.64 -3.11
CA TYR A 88 0.91 7.54 -2.31
C TYR A 88 0.31 6.46 -3.22
N GLY A 89 0.33 5.22 -2.76
CA GLY A 89 -0.34 4.09 -3.43
C GLY A 89 -1.84 4.16 -3.25
N LEU A 90 -2.61 3.87 -4.30
CA LEU A 90 -4.08 3.88 -4.29
C LEU A 90 -4.58 2.70 -5.13
N ILE A 91 -5.55 1.97 -4.60
CA ILE A 91 -6.26 0.90 -5.30
C ILE A 91 -7.77 1.06 -5.14
N SER A 92 -8.52 0.63 -6.16
CA SER A 92 -9.97 0.45 -6.11
C SER A 92 -10.33 -0.80 -6.88
N ASP A 93 -11.03 -1.73 -6.24
CA ASP A 93 -11.42 -3.02 -6.83
C ASP A 93 -10.23 -3.83 -7.37
N THR A 94 -9.03 -3.55 -6.87
CA THR A 94 -7.79 -4.22 -7.29
C THR A 94 -7.58 -5.49 -6.48
N TYR A 95 -7.62 -5.39 -5.15
CA TYR A 95 -7.40 -6.55 -4.28
C TYR A 95 -8.70 -7.35 -4.05
N GLU A 96 -9.81 -6.64 -3.80
CA GLU A 96 -11.14 -7.20 -3.59
C GLU A 96 -12.17 -6.25 -4.21
N LEU A 97 -13.23 -6.79 -4.81
CA LEU A 97 -14.33 -5.99 -5.37
C LEU A 97 -15.08 -5.23 -4.27
N GLY A 98 -15.38 -3.96 -4.51
CA GLY A 98 -16.05 -3.05 -3.58
C GLY A 98 -15.13 -2.43 -2.53
N MET A 99 -13.81 -2.58 -2.66
CA MET A 99 -12.82 -2.10 -1.70
C MET A 99 -11.88 -1.06 -2.31
N THR A 100 -11.66 0.02 -1.56
CA THR A 100 -10.62 1.02 -1.83
C THR A 100 -9.58 0.95 -0.71
N ALA A 101 -8.32 1.16 -1.07
CA ALA A 101 -7.27 1.40 -0.08
C ALA A 101 -6.25 2.41 -0.60
N MET A 102 -5.68 3.19 0.32
CA MET A 102 -4.58 4.10 0.07
C MET A 102 -3.47 3.88 1.09
N ALA A 103 -2.21 4.04 0.67
CA ALA A 103 -1.07 3.83 1.54
C ALA A 103 0.10 4.75 1.22
N LYS A 104 0.84 5.13 2.25
CA LYS A 104 2.07 5.92 2.13
C LYS A 104 3.23 5.17 2.74
N THR A 105 4.36 5.18 2.03
CA THR A 105 5.63 4.65 2.51
C THR A 105 6.19 5.54 3.60
N ILE A 106 6.55 4.91 4.72
CA ILE A 106 7.32 5.52 5.80
C ILE A 106 8.78 5.41 5.39
N ILE A 107 9.44 6.56 5.20
CA ILE A 107 10.84 6.64 4.80
C ILE A 107 11.68 6.90 6.05
N ASN A 108 12.76 6.14 6.23
CA ASN A 108 13.73 6.43 7.26
C ASN A 108 14.55 7.67 6.85
N PRO A 109 14.54 8.76 7.63
CA PRO A 109 15.18 10.01 7.23
C PRO A 109 16.71 9.93 7.18
N HIS A 110 17.33 8.97 7.88
CA HIS A 110 18.78 8.80 7.89
C HIS A 110 19.29 7.95 6.71
N THR A 111 18.57 6.90 6.36
CA THR A 111 18.98 5.97 5.28
C THR A 111 18.34 6.29 3.94
N GLN A 112 17.29 7.12 3.94
CA GLN A 112 16.44 7.40 2.77
C GLN A 112 15.80 6.14 2.16
N LYS A 113 15.73 5.05 2.93
CA LYS A 113 15.13 3.79 2.50
C LYS A 113 13.70 3.63 3.06
N PRO A 114 12.82 2.91 2.33
CA PRO A 114 11.53 2.47 2.87
C PRO A 114 11.71 1.66 4.16
N PHE A 115 11.03 2.08 5.23
CA PHE A 115 10.98 1.37 6.51
C PHE A 115 9.68 0.57 6.67
N GLY A 116 8.58 1.11 6.16
CA GLY A 116 7.27 0.50 6.26
C GLY A 116 6.23 1.25 5.45
N THR A 117 4.96 0.93 5.67
CA THR A 117 3.83 1.63 5.06
C THR A 117 2.75 1.84 6.11
N VAL A 118 2.04 2.96 6.01
CA VAL A 118 0.78 3.21 6.72
C VAL A 118 -0.35 3.28 5.70
N SER A 119 -1.52 2.73 6.03
CA SER A 119 -2.64 2.63 5.07
C SER A 119 -3.99 2.92 5.68
N ILE A 120 -4.91 3.38 4.84
CA ILE A 120 -6.34 3.51 5.12
C ILE A 120 -7.06 2.63 4.10
N ALA A 121 -7.95 1.76 4.56
CA ALA A 121 -8.74 0.88 3.70
C ALA A 121 -10.20 0.83 4.14
N GLY A 122 -11.11 0.65 3.20
CA GLY A 122 -12.53 0.49 3.49
C GLY A 122 -13.38 0.32 2.23
N PRO A 123 -14.67 0.02 2.39
CA PRO A 123 -15.58 -0.12 1.26
C PRO A 123 -15.60 1.14 0.39
N SER A 124 -15.55 0.97 -0.93
CA SER A 124 -15.40 2.07 -1.90
C SER A 124 -16.50 3.12 -1.79
N PHE A 125 -17.70 2.73 -1.36
CA PHE A 125 -18.79 3.70 -1.15
C PHE A 125 -18.53 4.68 0.02
N ARG A 126 -17.70 4.29 1.00
CA ARG A 126 -17.28 5.16 2.11
C ARG A 126 -15.92 5.80 1.86
N LEU A 127 -15.01 5.08 1.22
CA LEU A 127 -13.71 5.56 0.79
C LEU A 127 -13.72 5.80 -0.72
N ASN A 128 -14.59 6.74 -1.13
CA ASN A 128 -14.68 7.18 -2.52
C ASN A 128 -13.58 8.22 -2.84
N GLU A 129 -13.49 8.63 -4.10
CA GLU A 129 -12.48 9.58 -4.59
C GLU A 129 -12.40 10.86 -3.74
N LYS A 130 -13.53 11.54 -3.51
CA LYS A 130 -13.59 12.72 -2.64
C LYS A 130 -13.02 12.44 -1.25
N ARG A 131 -13.36 11.29 -0.66
CA ARG A 131 -12.87 10.93 0.67
C ARG A 131 -11.37 10.61 0.67
N VAL A 132 -10.86 10.02 -0.41
CA VAL A 132 -9.41 9.79 -0.60
C VAL A 132 -8.68 11.12 -0.67
N GLU A 133 -9.18 12.09 -1.43
CA GLU A 133 -8.60 13.43 -1.52
C GLU A 133 -8.56 14.11 -0.13
N GLU A 134 -9.67 14.09 0.61
CA GLU A 134 -9.77 14.63 1.96
C GLU A 134 -8.78 13.98 2.96
N LEU A 135 -8.53 12.69 2.81
CA LEU A 135 -7.68 11.92 3.73
C LEU A 135 -6.20 11.92 3.34
N SER A 136 -5.87 12.22 2.09
CA SER A 136 -4.50 12.16 1.58
C SER A 136 -3.50 13.03 2.35
N PRO A 137 -3.80 14.29 2.75
CA PRO A 137 -2.84 15.08 3.51
C PRO A 137 -2.57 14.49 4.90
N ALA A 138 -3.61 13.95 5.55
CA ALA A 138 -3.47 13.32 6.85
C ALA A 138 -2.67 12.01 6.77
N LEU A 139 -2.86 11.22 5.72
CA LEU A 139 -2.06 10.02 5.46
C LEU A 139 -0.57 10.36 5.30
N ILE A 140 -0.26 11.36 4.48
CA ILE A 140 1.12 11.81 4.22
C ILE A 140 1.77 12.30 5.51
N ALA A 141 1.13 13.24 6.23
CA ALA A 141 1.64 13.76 7.48
C ALA A 141 1.82 12.67 8.56
N THR A 142 0.99 11.63 8.54
CA THR A 142 1.14 10.49 9.46
C THR A 142 2.39 9.69 9.11
N ALA A 143 2.64 9.39 7.83
CA ALA A 143 3.83 8.67 7.41
C ALA A 143 5.13 9.43 7.72
N GLU A 144 5.12 10.76 7.55
CA GLU A 144 6.25 11.63 7.88
C GLU A 144 6.56 11.61 9.38
N LYS A 145 5.55 11.80 10.23
CA LYS A 145 5.69 11.70 11.70
C LYS A 145 6.19 10.34 12.16
N LEU A 146 5.69 9.27 11.53
CA LEU A 146 6.19 7.91 11.81
C LEU A 146 7.66 7.80 11.41
N GLY A 147 8.06 8.37 10.27
CA GLY A 147 9.46 8.45 9.81
C GLY A 147 10.39 9.11 10.83
N GLU A 148 9.95 10.21 11.45
CA GLU A 148 10.70 10.92 12.49
C GLU A 148 11.02 10.04 13.69
N ILE A 149 10.18 9.06 14.03
CA ILE A 149 10.37 8.19 15.21
C ILE A 149 10.96 6.82 14.87
N VAL A 150 11.21 6.50 13.59
CA VAL A 150 11.77 5.19 13.18
C VAL A 150 13.11 4.91 13.86
N HIS A 151 13.94 5.92 14.09
CA HIS A 151 15.25 5.77 14.74
C HIS A 151 15.16 5.30 16.21
N LEU A 152 13.98 5.40 16.84
CA LEU A 152 13.72 4.92 18.20
C LEU A 152 13.40 3.42 18.23
N ALA A 153 13.03 2.83 17.08
CA ALA A 153 12.88 1.40 16.95
C ALA A 153 14.26 0.77 16.78
N HIS A 154 14.83 0.25 17.87
CA HIS A 154 15.99 -0.65 17.81
C HIS A 154 15.53 -2.00 17.24
N LEU A 155 15.58 -2.13 15.91
CA LEU A 155 15.50 -3.39 15.18
C LEU A 155 16.86 -3.71 14.57
#